data_AF-A0A0J8DZP5-F1
#
_entry.id   AF-A0A0J8DZP5-F1
#
_cell.length_a   1.000
_cell.length_b   1.000
_cell.length_c   1.000
_cell.angle_alpha   90.00
_cell.angle_beta   90.00
_cell.angle_gamma   90.00
#
_symmetry.space_group_name_H-M   'P 1'
#
loop_
_entity.id
_entity.type
_entity.pdbx_description
1 polymer ?
#
loop_
_entity_poly.entity_id
_entity_poly.type
_entity_poly.pdbx_seq_one_letter_code
_entity_poly.pdbx_strand_id
1 'polypeptide(L)'
;MTKPLSISAYALDTYECGCSILSCSFSDDSNVYYCVGTAYVLPEENEPTKGRILVFVVEDGKLQLIAEKETKGAVYSLNAFNGKLLAAINQKIQLYKWMLRDDGTHELQSECGHHGHILALYAQTRGDFIVVGDLMKSISLLIYKHEEGAIEERARDYNANWMSAVEILDDDIYLGAENNFNLFTVRKNSEGATDEERARLEVVGEYHLGEFINRFRHGSLVMRLPDSDIGQIPTVIFGTVNGVIGVIASLPHEHLSSTSSSRSYNQI
;
A
#
# COMPACT_ATOMS: atom_id res chain seq x y z
N MET A 1 13.88 5.97 36.37
CA MET A 1 13.77 4.95 35.31
C MET A 1 12.30 4.73 35.03
N THR A 2 11.78 5.35 33.97
CA THR A 2 10.42 5.10 33.48
C THR A 2 10.39 3.69 32.89
N LYS A 3 9.62 2.77 33.49
CA LYS A 3 9.30 1.48 32.86
C LYS A 3 8.77 1.76 31.44
N PRO A 4 9.21 1.04 30.40
CA PRO A 4 8.56 1.14 29.11
C PRO A 4 7.09 0.78 29.31
N LEU A 5 6.20 1.65 28.82
CA LEU A 5 4.74 1.55 28.95
C LEU A 5 4.20 0.47 27.98
N SER A 6 4.82 -0.72 27.95
CA SER A 6 4.38 -1.84 27.13
C SER A 6 3.30 -2.60 27.86
N ILE A 7 2.09 -2.62 27.29
CA ILE A 7 0.90 -3.25 27.87
C ILE A 7 0.94 -4.77 27.63
N SER A 8 1.42 -5.20 26.46
CA SER A 8 1.56 -6.60 26.05
C SER A 8 2.66 -6.74 25.01
N ALA A 9 3.29 -7.91 24.95
CA ALA A 9 4.30 -8.24 23.94
C ALA A 9 4.15 -9.68 23.47
N TYR A 10 4.44 -9.93 22.20
CA TYR A 10 4.51 -11.26 21.61
C TYR A 10 5.91 -11.43 21.00
N ALA A 11 6.63 -12.47 21.42
CA ALA A 11 7.94 -12.77 20.89
C ALA A 11 7.80 -13.59 19.60
N LEU A 12 8.41 -13.11 18.51
CA LEU A 12 8.53 -13.86 17.27
C LEU A 12 9.56 -14.99 17.42
N ASP A 13 9.53 -15.93 16.49
CA ASP A 13 10.45 -17.07 16.50
C ASP A 13 11.90 -16.63 16.23
N THR A 14 12.84 -17.56 16.45
CA THR A 14 14.26 -17.29 16.12
C THR A 14 14.39 -17.08 14.60
N TYR A 15 15.12 -16.03 14.22
CA TYR A 15 15.27 -15.57 12.83
C TYR A 15 14.00 -15.03 12.17
N GLU A 16 12.90 -14.88 12.91
CA GLU A 16 11.68 -14.29 12.38
C GLU A 16 11.64 -12.77 12.61
N CYS A 17 11.42 -12.01 11.54
CA CYS A 17 11.33 -10.56 11.53
C CYS A 17 9.91 -10.12 11.18
N GLY A 18 9.38 -9.11 11.88
CA GLY A 18 8.14 -8.44 11.50
C GLY A 18 8.37 -7.51 10.31
N CYS A 19 7.58 -7.67 9.26
CA CYS A 19 7.72 -6.93 8.00
C CYS A 19 6.58 -5.93 7.77
N SER A 20 5.35 -6.32 8.14
CA SER A 20 4.16 -5.51 7.95
C SER A 20 3.18 -5.67 9.10
N ILE A 21 2.37 -4.64 9.34
CA ILE A 21 1.34 -4.64 10.38
C ILE A 21 0.11 -3.85 9.91
N LEU A 22 -1.07 -4.34 10.24
CA LEU A 22 -2.35 -3.75 9.91
C LEU A 22 -3.35 -3.98 11.05
N SER A 23 -4.17 -2.99 11.36
CA SER A 23 -5.41 -3.20 12.12
C SER A 23 -6.59 -3.19 11.15
N CYS A 24 -7.43 -4.23 11.19
CA CYS A 24 -8.59 -4.37 10.30
C CYS A 24 -9.69 -5.22 10.93
N SER A 25 -10.88 -5.12 10.34
CA SER A 25 -12.00 -6.02 10.58
C SER A 25 -12.30 -6.80 9.30
N PHE A 26 -12.89 -7.97 9.44
CA PHE A 26 -13.29 -8.84 8.34
C PHE A 26 -14.78 -8.77 8.08
N SER A 27 -15.21 -9.23 6.90
CA SER A 27 -16.64 -9.40 6.61
C SER A 27 -17.31 -10.26 7.68
N ASP A 28 -18.51 -9.87 8.07
CA ASP A 28 -19.36 -10.61 9.01
C ASP A 28 -18.76 -10.81 10.42
N ASP A 29 -17.71 -10.05 10.76
CA ASP A 29 -17.05 -10.08 12.06
C ASP A 29 -16.92 -8.66 12.64
N SER A 30 -17.48 -8.44 13.83
CA SER A 30 -17.43 -7.14 14.52
C SER A 30 -16.12 -6.86 15.23
N ASN A 31 -15.24 -7.86 15.34
CA ASN A 31 -13.97 -7.71 16.03
C ASN A 31 -12.97 -6.89 15.21
N VAL A 32 -12.06 -6.24 15.92
CA VAL A 32 -10.88 -5.58 15.32
C VAL A 32 -9.67 -6.44 15.61
N TYR A 33 -8.97 -6.83 14.55
CA TYR A 33 -7.78 -7.65 14.62
C TYR A 33 -6.53 -6.83 14.31
N TYR A 34 -5.39 -7.35 14.76
CA TYR A 34 -4.06 -6.89 14.39
C TYR A 34 -3.38 -8.00 13.59
N CYS A 35 -3.20 -7.79 12.30
CA CYS A 35 -2.50 -8.71 11.42
C CYS A 35 -1.04 -8.29 11.32
N VAL A 36 -0.11 -9.24 11.49
CA VAL A 36 1.33 -9.03 11.36
C VAL A 36 1.87 -9.99 10.31
N GLY A 37 2.50 -9.44 9.28
CA GLY A 37 3.23 -10.20 8.28
C GLY A 37 4.69 -10.34 8.68
N THR A 38 5.23 -11.54 8.59
CA THR A 38 6.60 -11.87 9.00
C THR A 38 7.41 -12.50 7.88
N ALA A 39 8.72 -12.61 8.11
CA ALA A 39 9.65 -13.37 7.27
C ALA A 39 10.70 -14.05 8.15
N TYR A 40 11.09 -15.28 7.80
CA TYR A 40 12.26 -15.93 8.38
C TYR A 40 13.50 -15.53 7.58
N VAL A 41 14.41 -14.79 8.19
CA VAL A 41 15.64 -14.28 7.58
C VAL A 41 16.81 -15.15 7.97
N LEU A 42 17.10 -16.14 7.13
CA LEU A 42 18.16 -17.11 7.35
C LEU A 42 19.47 -16.65 6.69
N PRO A 43 20.64 -16.74 7.35
CA PRO A 43 21.92 -16.28 6.80
C PRO A 43 22.33 -16.93 5.47
N GLU A 44 21.87 -18.16 5.22
CA GLU A 44 22.14 -18.94 4.02
C GLU A 44 21.22 -18.60 2.83
N GLU A 45 20.17 -17.81 3.02
CA GLU A 45 19.22 -17.44 1.98
C GLU A 45 19.42 -16.00 1.50
N ASN A 46 19.42 -15.78 0.18
CA ASN A 46 19.48 -14.43 -0.40
C ASN A 46 18.11 -13.71 -0.33
N GLU A 47 17.02 -14.47 -0.29
CA GLU A 47 15.65 -13.97 -0.20
C GLU A 47 14.85 -14.92 0.70
N PRO A 48 14.03 -14.40 1.63
CA PRO A 48 13.24 -15.24 2.52
C PRO A 48 12.33 -16.19 1.75
N THR A 49 12.48 -17.50 1.98
CA THR A 49 11.61 -18.53 1.39
C THR A 49 10.39 -18.86 2.24
N LYS A 50 10.37 -18.38 3.49
CA LYS A 50 9.33 -18.64 4.50
C LYS A 50 8.93 -17.37 5.25
N GLY A 51 7.67 -17.31 5.62
CA GLY A 51 7.11 -16.27 6.49
C GLY A 51 5.77 -16.73 7.07
N ARG A 52 5.11 -15.85 7.84
CA ARG A 52 3.77 -16.08 8.37
C ARG A 52 2.94 -14.81 8.34
N ILE A 53 1.62 -14.98 8.33
CA ILE A 53 0.67 -13.95 8.74
C ILE A 53 0.11 -14.37 10.09
N LEU A 54 0.35 -13.57 11.11
CA LEU A 54 -0.16 -13.75 12.47
C LEU A 54 -1.37 -12.83 12.67
N VAL A 55 -2.48 -13.36 13.16
CA VAL A 55 -3.68 -12.59 13.46
C VAL A 55 -3.90 -12.57 14.96
N PHE A 56 -3.91 -11.37 15.52
CA PHE A 56 -4.10 -11.15 16.94
C PHE A 56 -5.41 -10.43 17.23
N VAL A 57 -6.00 -10.74 18.38
CA VAL A 57 -7.04 -9.92 19.02
C VAL A 57 -6.47 -9.34 20.32
N VAL A 58 -6.98 -8.17 20.71
CA VAL A 58 -6.65 -7.57 22.02
C VAL A 58 -7.86 -7.72 22.93
N GLU A 59 -7.73 -8.58 23.94
CA GLU A 59 -8.76 -8.82 24.95
C GLU A 59 -8.18 -8.56 26.34
N ASP A 60 -8.89 -7.79 27.17
CA ASP A 60 -8.45 -7.42 28.52
C ASP A 60 -7.01 -6.85 28.58
N GLY A 61 -6.63 -6.10 27.54
CA GLY A 61 -5.30 -5.50 27.41
C GLY A 61 -4.19 -6.49 27.06
N LYS A 62 -4.52 -7.75 26.73
CA LYS A 62 -3.55 -8.78 26.32
C LYS A 62 -3.67 -9.07 24.84
N LEU A 63 -2.52 -9.20 24.19
CA LEU A 63 -2.44 -9.62 22.80
C LEU A 63 -2.55 -11.15 22.73
N GLN A 64 -3.59 -11.66 22.10
CA GLN A 64 -3.83 -13.10 21.92
C GLN A 64 -3.69 -13.47 20.45
N LEU A 65 -2.85 -14.46 20.14
CA LEU A 65 -2.75 -15.02 18.79
C LEU A 65 -3.95 -15.95 18.56
N ILE A 66 -4.77 -15.66 17.56
CA ILE A 66 -5.99 -16.42 17.28
C ILE A 66 -5.93 -17.22 15.98
N ALA A 67 -5.05 -16.82 15.05
CA ALA A 67 -4.79 -17.57 13.84
C ALA A 67 -3.38 -17.27 13.33
N GLU A 68 -2.79 -18.26 12.67
CA GLU A 68 -1.55 -18.11 11.91
C GLU A 68 -1.69 -18.73 10.53
N LYS A 69 -1.00 -18.16 9.55
CA LYS A 69 -0.96 -18.65 8.17
C LYS A 69 0.46 -18.63 7.66
N GLU A 70 1.02 -19.81 7.39
CA GLU A 70 2.32 -19.91 6.72
C GLU A 70 2.28 -19.36 5.29
N THR A 71 3.35 -18.66 4.92
CA THR A 71 3.55 -18.09 3.59
C THR A 71 4.86 -18.57 2.98
N LYS A 72 4.88 -18.74 1.65
CA LYS A 72 6.08 -19.11 0.89
C LYS A 72 6.89 -17.88 0.50
N GLY A 73 7.32 -17.12 1.51
CA GLY A 73 8.05 -15.87 1.34
C GLY A 73 7.72 -14.84 2.41
N ALA A 74 8.43 -13.72 2.36
CA ALA A 74 8.24 -12.56 3.24
C ALA A 74 6.95 -11.81 2.92
N VAL A 75 6.21 -11.41 3.97
CA VAL A 75 4.98 -10.62 3.84
C VAL A 75 5.30 -9.12 3.96
N TYR A 76 5.62 -8.47 2.84
CA TYR A 76 6.10 -7.09 2.80
C TYR A 76 5.02 -6.03 3.06
N SER A 77 3.77 -6.30 2.67
CA SER A 77 2.64 -5.38 2.87
C SER A 77 1.35 -6.13 3.21
N LEU A 78 0.51 -5.50 4.02
CA LEU A 78 -0.83 -5.95 4.37
C LEU A 78 -1.83 -4.81 4.19
N ASN A 79 -2.97 -5.08 3.57
CA ASN A 79 -4.04 -4.11 3.39
C ASN A 79 -5.41 -4.75 3.66
N ALA A 80 -6.29 -3.99 4.32
CA ALA A 80 -7.70 -4.35 4.40
C ALA A 80 -8.30 -4.14 3.01
N PHE A 81 -9.03 -5.12 2.50
CA PHE A 81 -9.54 -5.09 1.14
C PHE A 81 -10.89 -5.78 1.06
N ASN A 82 -11.97 -5.00 0.93
CA ASN A 82 -13.33 -5.52 0.76
C ASN A 82 -13.72 -6.59 1.81
N GLY A 83 -13.42 -6.33 3.09
CA GLY A 83 -13.69 -7.24 4.21
C GLY A 83 -12.78 -8.49 4.25
N LYS A 84 -11.71 -8.49 3.47
CA LYS A 84 -10.70 -9.55 3.36
C LYS A 84 -9.30 -8.97 3.66
N LEU A 85 -8.30 -9.85 3.73
CA LEU A 85 -6.90 -9.46 3.91
C LEU A 85 -6.12 -9.63 2.60
N LEU A 86 -5.61 -8.53 2.06
CA LEU A 86 -4.67 -8.53 0.95
C LEU A 86 -3.24 -8.54 1.50
N ALA A 87 -2.39 -9.40 0.97
CA ALA A 87 -0.99 -9.51 1.36
C ALA A 87 -0.08 -9.48 0.13
N ALA A 88 1.01 -8.70 0.21
CA ALA A 88 2.10 -8.74 -0.75
C ALA A 88 3.19 -9.69 -0.21
N ILE A 89 3.39 -10.82 -0.89
CA ILE A 89 4.26 -11.92 -0.47
C ILE A 89 5.28 -12.20 -1.58
N ASN A 90 6.54 -11.80 -1.39
CA ASN A 90 7.57 -11.80 -2.42
C ASN A 90 7.05 -11.25 -3.76
N GLN A 91 6.94 -12.09 -4.79
CA GLN A 91 6.50 -11.69 -6.13
C GLN A 91 4.98 -11.74 -6.34
N LYS A 92 4.20 -12.01 -5.28
CA LYS A 92 2.76 -12.29 -5.38
C LYS A 92 1.94 -11.29 -4.59
N ILE A 93 0.79 -10.93 -5.14
CA ILE A 93 -0.32 -10.34 -4.39
C ILE A 93 -1.30 -11.47 -4.10
N GLN A 94 -1.65 -11.68 -2.84
CA GLN A 94 -2.49 -12.79 -2.40
C GLN A 94 -3.66 -12.25 -1.55
N LEU A 95 -4.88 -12.68 -1.87
CA LEU A 95 -6.08 -12.35 -1.14
C LEU A 95 -6.51 -13.53 -0.25
N TYR A 96 -6.85 -13.22 1.00
CA TYR A 96 -7.29 -14.18 2.00
C TYR A 96 -8.68 -13.83 2.54
N LYS A 97 -9.56 -14.83 2.64
CA LYS A 97 -10.80 -14.76 3.40
C LYS A 97 -10.56 -15.15 4.84
N TRP A 98 -11.25 -14.48 5.75
CA TRP A 98 -11.36 -14.89 7.14
C TRP A 98 -12.53 -15.87 7.26
N MET A 99 -12.25 -17.09 7.69
CA MET A 99 -13.22 -18.18 7.73
C MET A 99 -13.30 -18.76 9.14
N LEU A 100 -14.51 -18.94 9.64
CA LEU A 100 -14.78 -19.72 10.85
C LEU A 100 -14.86 -21.21 10.47
N ARG A 101 -14.03 -22.03 11.09
CA ARG A 101 -14.04 -23.49 10.93
C ARG A 101 -15.12 -24.13 11.79
N ASP A 102 -15.47 -25.36 11.46
CA ASP A 102 -16.47 -26.16 12.19
C ASP A 102 -16.10 -26.41 13.67
N ASP A 103 -14.80 -26.34 13.99
CA ASP A 103 -14.29 -26.47 15.36
C ASP A 103 -14.37 -25.16 16.19
N GLY A 104 -14.90 -24.09 15.60
CA GLY A 104 -15.03 -22.77 16.22
C GLY A 104 -13.76 -21.92 16.16
N THR A 105 -12.69 -22.38 15.53
CA THR A 105 -11.46 -21.60 15.32
C THR A 105 -11.52 -20.81 14.01
N HIS A 106 -10.74 -19.74 13.91
CA HIS A 106 -10.66 -18.96 12.68
C HIS A 106 -9.43 -19.34 11.85
N GLU A 107 -9.54 -19.21 10.53
CA GLU A 107 -8.42 -19.38 9.60
C GLU A 107 -8.40 -18.31 8.50
N LEU A 108 -7.19 -18.03 7.99
CA LEU A 108 -7.02 -17.32 6.72
C LEU A 108 -7.00 -18.33 5.57
N GLN A 109 -8.09 -18.35 4.80
CA GLN A 109 -8.23 -19.18 3.61
C GLN A 109 -7.79 -18.40 2.36
N SER A 110 -6.88 -18.99 1.58
CA SER A 110 -6.42 -18.39 0.32
C SER A 110 -7.56 -18.38 -0.70
N GLU A 111 -7.89 -17.21 -1.25
CA GLU A 111 -8.92 -17.09 -2.28
C GLU A 111 -8.31 -17.06 -3.68
N CYS A 112 -7.52 -16.03 -3.97
CA CYS A 112 -6.86 -15.85 -5.27
C CYS A 112 -5.59 -15.03 -5.12
N GLY A 113 -4.74 -15.09 -6.14
CA GLY A 113 -3.52 -14.30 -6.17
C GLY A 113 -3.09 -13.96 -7.59
N HIS A 114 -2.23 -12.96 -7.68
CA HIS A 114 -1.61 -12.47 -8.89
C HIS A 114 -0.09 -12.55 -8.78
N HIS A 115 0.57 -12.90 -9.88
CA HIS A 115 2.03 -13.04 -9.99
C HIS A 115 2.56 -12.12 -11.09
N GLY A 116 3.88 -11.96 -11.20
CA GLY A 116 4.49 -11.17 -12.29
C GLY A 116 5.28 -9.95 -11.82
N HIS A 117 5.27 -9.69 -10.51
CA HIS A 117 6.16 -8.76 -9.85
C HIS A 117 7.58 -9.35 -9.74
N ILE A 118 8.60 -8.50 -9.57
CA ILE A 118 9.92 -8.95 -9.10
C ILE A 118 9.82 -9.14 -7.59
N LEU A 119 9.49 -8.07 -6.88
CA LEU A 119 9.08 -8.08 -5.47
C LEU A 119 8.00 -7.03 -5.26
N ALA A 120 6.83 -7.45 -4.83
CA ALA A 120 5.73 -6.56 -4.45
C ALA A 120 5.98 -6.04 -3.03
N LEU A 121 6.62 -4.87 -2.93
CA LEU A 121 7.03 -4.30 -1.63
C LEU A 121 5.95 -3.41 -1.01
N TYR A 122 5.20 -2.70 -1.86
CA TYR A 122 4.17 -1.76 -1.42
C TYR A 122 2.86 -2.10 -2.10
N ALA A 123 1.76 -2.06 -1.33
CA ALA A 123 0.43 -2.21 -1.87
C ALA A 123 -0.52 -1.19 -1.23
N GLN A 124 -1.41 -0.63 -2.05
CA GLN A 124 -2.48 0.25 -1.61
C GLN A 124 -3.78 -0.18 -2.29
N THR A 125 -4.90 0.06 -1.62
CA THR A 125 -6.21 -0.40 -2.05
C THR A 125 -7.21 0.74 -2.08
N ARG A 126 -8.09 0.74 -3.09
CA ARG A 126 -9.20 1.70 -3.20
C ARG A 126 -10.33 1.09 -4.01
N GLY A 127 -11.49 0.89 -3.36
CA GLY A 127 -12.58 0.10 -3.95
C GLY A 127 -12.05 -1.29 -4.36
N ASP A 128 -12.20 -1.63 -5.63
CA ASP A 128 -11.72 -2.91 -6.18
C ASP A 128 -10.32 -2.84 -6.81
N PHE A 129 -9.70 -1.65 -6.81
CA PHE A 129 -8.36 -1.46 -7.33
C PHE A 129 -7.29 -1.73 -6.29
N ILE A 130 -6.20 -2.31 -6.76
CA ILE A 130 -4.99 -2.59 -5.99
C ILE A 130 -3.82 -1.97 -6.75
N VAL A 131 -3.11 -1.03 -6.13
CA VAL A 131 -1.90 -0.44 -6.69
C VAL A 131 -0.69 -1.05 -6.02
N VAL A 132 0.21 -1.60 -6.83
CA VAL A 132 1.42 -2.30 -6.36
C VAL A 132 2.66 -1.51 -6.75
N GLY A 133 3.49 -1.17 -5.78
CA GLY A 133 4.85 -0.67 -5.98
C GLY A 133 5.84 -1.83 -5.96
N ASP A 134 6.44 -2.12 -7.10
CA ASP A 134 7.41 -3.19 -7.29
C ASP A 134 8.84 -2.69 -6.98
N LEU A 135 9.75 -3.57 -6.55
CA LEU A 135 11.15 -3.22 -6.32
C LEU A 135 11.82 -2.59 -7.55
N MET A 136 11.51 -3.05 -8.77
CA MET A 136 12.16 -2.57 -10.01
C MET A 136 11.20 -2.30 -11.15
N LYS A 137 9.96 -2.79 -11.09
CA LYS A 137 8.96 -2.65 -12.18
C LYS A 137 7.94 -1.53 -11.93
N SER A 138 8.36 -0.42 -11.30
CA SER A 138 7.53 0.74 -11.04
C SER A 138 6.16 0.37 -10.42
N ILE A 139 5.07 0.93 -10.95
CA ILE A 139 3.70 0.76 -10.48
C ILE A 139 2.91 -0.19 -11.39
N SER A 140 2.20 -1.14 -10.80
CA SER A 140 1.15 -1.94 -11.44
C SER A 140 -0.21 -1.63 -10.83
N LEU A 141 -1.24 -1.53 -11.68
CA LEU A 141 -2.64 -1.44 -11.29
C LEU A 141 -3.31 -2.78 -11.52
N LEU A 142 -3.77 -3.41 -10.45
CA LEU A 142 -4.58 -4.62 -10.48
C LEU A 142 -6.04 -4.29 -10.12
N ILE A 143 -6.95 -5.16 -10.54
CA ILE A 143 -8.37 -5.10 -10.20
C ILE A 143 -8.83 -6.46 -9.68
N TYR A 144 -9.62 -6.45 -8.60
CA TYR A 144 -10.29 -7.65 -8.12
C TYR A 144 -11.67 -7.78 -8.76
N LYS A 145 -11.88 -8.86 -9.52
CA LYS A 145 -13.15 -9.18 -10.13
C LYS A 145 -13.93 -10.13 -9.22
N HIS A 146 -14.92 -9.59 -8.51
CA HIS A 146 -15.74 -10.34 -7.55
C HIS A 146 -16.43 -11.57 -8.16
N GLU A 147 -16.98 -11.44 -9.37
CA GLU A 147 -17.71 -12.52 -10.05
C GLU A 147 -16.81 -13.70 -10.42
N GLU A 148 -15.58 -13.41 -10.82
CA GLU A 148 -14.58 -14.41 -11.21
C GLU A 148 -13.77 -14.90 -10.00
N GLY A 149 -13.82 -14.19 -8.87
CA GLY A 149 -13.00 -14.47 -7.70
C GLY A 149 -11.50 -14.36 -7.99
N ALA A 150 -11.10 -13.47 -8.90
CA ALA A 150 -9.74 -13.37 -9.42
C ALA A 150 -9.18 -11.94 -9.37
N ILE A 151 -7.86 -11.82 -9.29
CA ILE A 151 -7.13 -10.55 -9.41
C ILE A 151 -6.45 -10.52 -10.78
N GLU A 152 -6.71 -9.46 -11.54
CA GLU A 152 -6.13 -9.27 -12.88
C GLU A 152 -5.33 -7.97 -12.96
N GLU A 153 -4.25 -7.99 -13.74
CA GLU A 153 -3.51 -6.76 -14.09
C GLU A 153 -4.30 -5.95 -15.11
N ARG A 154 -4.67 -4.72 -14.72
CA ARG A 154 -5.43 -3.80 -15.55
C ARG A 154 -4.54 -2.88 -16.37
N ALA A 155 -3.47 -2.38 -15.76
CA ALA A 155 -2.49 -1.51 -16.38
C ALA A 155 -1.16 -1.53 -15.63
N ARG A 156 -0.07 -1.11 -16.28
CA ARG A 156 1.26 -1.02 -15.68
C ARG A 156 2.05 0.16 -16.24
N ASP A 157 2.90 0.74 -15.40
CA ASP A 157 3.98 1.62 -15.85
C ASP A 157 5.20 0.80 -16.26
N TYR A 158 5.61 0.92 -17.53
CA TYR A 158 6.72 0.15 -18.09
C TYR A 158 8.11 0.77 -17.82
N ASN A 159 8.18 1.88 -17.11
CA ASN A 159 9.45 2.44 -16.65
C ASN A 159 10.08 1.55 -15.56
N ALA A 160 11.41 1.56 -15.50
CA ALA A 160 12.17 0.80 -14.51
C ALA A 160 12.46 1.65 -13.27
N ASN A 161 11.40 2.03 -12.55
CA ASN A 161 11.51 2.81 -11.31
C ASN A 161 11.66 1.89 -10.10
N TRP A 162 12.62 2.19 -9.24
CA TRP A 162 12.89 1.43 -8.02
C TRP A 162 12.12 2.05 -6.86
N MET A 163 10.98 1.45 -6.53
CA MET A 163 9.99 2.11 -5.68
C MET A 163 10.43 2.22 -4.22
N SER A 164 10.11 3.34 -3.59
CA SER A 164 10.29 3.60 -2.15
C SER A 164 8.96 3.77 -1.40
N ALA A 165 7.92 4.26 -2.09
CA ALA A 165 6.54 4.28 -1.59
C ALA A 165 5.55 4.44 -2.75
N VAL A 166 4.29 4.06 -2.52
CA VAL A 166 3.18 4.24 -3.47
C VAL A 166 1.91 4.68 -2.72
N GLU A 167 1.09 5.50 -3.38
CA GLU A 167 -0.21 5.96 -2.86
C GLU A 167 -1.23 6.15 -3.98
N ILE A 168 -2.52 6.04 -3.64
CA ILE A 168 -3.62 6.29 -4.56
C ILE A 168 -4.16 7.70 -4.29
N LEU A 169 -4.07 8.62 -5.26
CA LEU A 169 -4.60 9.98 -5.09
C LEU A 169 -6.10 10.02 -5.34
N ASP A 170 -6.55 9.38 -6.42
CA ASP A 170 -7.96 9.22 -6.79
C ASP A 170 -8.17 7.93 -7.61
N ASP A 171 -9.30 7.81 -8.32
CA ASP A 171 -9.66 6.60 -9.06
C ASP A 171 -8.78 6.37 -10.31
N ASP A 172 -8.12 7.42 -10.82
CA ASP A 172 -7.37 7.42 -12.07
C ASP A 172 -5.89 7.83 -11.90
N ILE A 173 -5.52 8.52 -10.82
CA ILE A 173 -4.17 9.03 -10.56
C ILE A 173 -3.53 8.32 -9.38
N TYR A 174 -2.33 7.79 -9.62
CA TYR A 174 -1.51 7.09 -8.64
C TYR A 174 -0.18 7.81 -8.46
N LEU A 175 0.31 7.86 -7.22
CA LEU A 175 1.53 8.54 -6.81
C LEU A 175 2.63 7.51 -6.52
N GLY A 176 3.80 7.73 -7.08
CA GLY A 176 5.01 6.96 -6.83
C GLY A 176 6.13 7.82 -6.27
N ALA A 177 6.92 7.23 -5.37
CA ALA A 177 8.25 7.70 -5.01
C ALA A 177 9.27 6.62 -5.37
N GLU A 178 10.44 7.03 -5.85
CA GLU A 178 11.52 6.10 -6.22
C GLU A 178 12.85 6.41 -5.51
N ASN A 179 13.82 5.51 -5.65
CA ASN A 179 15.10 5.57 -4.94
C ASN A 179 16.02 6.72 -5.36
N ASN A 180 15.80 7.33 -6.53
CA ASN A 180 16.54 8.51 -6.99
C ASN A 180 15.97 9.84 -6.44
N PHE A 181 15.17 9.77 -5.37
CA PHE A 181 14.57 10.93 -4.69
C PHE A 181 13.56 11.72 -5.54
N ASN A 182 12.94 11.05 -6.52
CA ASN A 182 11.91 11.61 -7.37
C ASN A 182 10.51 11.19 -6.89
N LEU A 183 9.57 12.10 -7.10
CA LEU A 183 8.13 11.86 -7.08
C LEU A 183 7.63 11.83 -8.52
N PHE A 184 6.68 10.95 -8.80
CA PHE A 184 5.98 10.93 -10.08
C PHE A 184 4.53 10.53 -9.89
N THR A 185 3.67 10.97 -10.80
CA THR A 185 2.27 10.57 -10.84
C THR A 185 1.98 9.90 -12.16
N VAL A 186 1.26 8.79 -12.11
CA VAL A 186 0.80 8.07 -13.29
C VAL A 186 -0.73 8.07 -13.35
N ARG A 187 -1.27 8.08 -14.57
CA ARG A 187 -2.69 8.10 -14.85
C ARG A 187 -3.13 6.84 -15.58
N LYS A 188 -4.28 6.29 -15.17
CA LYS A 188 -5.00 5.22 -15.86
C LYS A 188 -5.64 5.76 -17.14
N ASN A 189 -5.33 5.16 -18.28
CA ASN A 189 -5.93 5.53 -19.57
C ASN A 189 -7.21 4.72 -19.85
N SER A 190 -8.32 5.10 -19.22
CA SER A 190 -9.60 4.39 -19.38
C SER A 190 -10.20 4.53 -20.79
N GLU A 191 -9.91 5.64 -21.47
CA GLU A 191 -10.48 6.00 -22.78
C GLU A 191 -9.60 5.57 -23.97
N GLY A 192 -8.52 4.82 -23.72
CA GLY A 192 -7.64 4.31 -24.78
C GLY A 192 -8.42 3.52 -25.83
N ALA A 193 -8.08 3.71 -27.12
CA ALA A 193 -8.77 3.08 -28.24
C ALA A 193 -8.47 1.58 -28.30
N THR A 194 -7.24 1.19 -28.00
CA THR A 194 -6.81 -0.23 -28.01
C THR A 194 -6.62 -0.79 -26.60
N ASP A 195 -6.58 -2.13 -26.47
CA ASP A 195 -6.29 -2.79 -25.20
C ASP A 195 -4.88 -2.46 -24.70
N GLU A 196 -3.91 -2.33 -25.61
CA GLU A 196 -2.54 -1.96 -25.28
C GLU A 196 -2.44 -0.55 -24.70
N GLU A 197 -3.19 0.40 -25.25
CA GLU A 197 -3.25 1.77 -24.71
C GLU A 197 -3.89 1.81 -23.33
N ARG A 198 -4.94 1.01 -23.10
CA ARG A 198 -5.61 0.87 -21.80
C ARG A 198 -4.77 0.12 -20.77
N ALA A 199 -3.81 -0.69 -21.21
CA ALA A 199 -2.90 -1.45 -20.35
C ALA A 199 -1.68 -0.63 -19.90
N ARG A 200 -1.49 0.59 -20.41
CA ARG A 200 -0.36 1.45 -20.04
C ARG A 200 -0.79 2.53 -19.04
N LEU A 201 -0.02 2.68 -17.96
CA LEU A 201 -0.10 3.86 -17.10
C LEU A 201 0.75 4.98 -17.71
N GLU A 202 0.14 6.15 -17.89
CA GLU A 202 0.81 7.33 -18.46
C GLU A 202 1.42 8.18 -17.35
N VAL A 203 2.71 8.53 -17.45
CA VAL A 203 3.34 9.47 -16.53
C VAL A 203 2.83 10.88 -16.84
N VAL A 204 2.14 11.50 -15.88
CA VAL A 204 1.50 12.82 -16.03
C VAL A 204 2.10 13.90 -15.13
N GLY A 205 3.05 13.53 -14.28
CA GLY A 205 3.75 14.48 -13.42
C GLY A 205 5.05 13.88 -12.89
N GLU A 206 6.08 14.72 -12.80
CA GLU A 206 7.41 14.37 -12.33
C GLU A 206 7.96 15.53 -11.50
N TYR A 207 8.58 15.23 -10.37
CA TYR A 207 9.13 16.23 -9.46
C TYR A 207 10.32 15.67 -8.69
N HIS A 208 11.48 16.32 -8.80
CA HIS A 208 12.64 15.97 -8.00
C HIS A 208 12.50 16.53 -6.58
N LEU A 209 12.16 15.67 -5.62
CA LEU A 209 11.96 16.07 -4.23
C LEU A 209 13.29 16.26 -3.50
N GLY A 210 14.30 15.46 -3.82
CA GLY A 210 15.58 15.44 -3.11
C GLY A 210 15.54 14.72 -1.75
N GLU A 211 14.44 14.04 -1.44
CA GLU A 211 14.27 13.26 -0.22
C GLU A 211 13.86 11.81 -0.52
N PHE A 212 14.27 10.88 0.35
CA PHE A 212 13.86 9.47 0.27
C PHE A 212 12.58 9.24 1.09
N ILE A 213 11.45 9.08 0.42
CA ILE A 213 10.15 8.87 1.07
C ILE A 213 10.02 7.40 1.51
N ASN A 214 9.66 7.18 2.77
CA ASN A 214 9.38 5.83 3.29
C ASN A 214 7.89 5.49 3.31
N ARG A 215 7.02 6.49 3.54
CA ARG A 215 5.58 6.28 3.69
C ARG A 215 4.77 7.47 3.21
N PHE A 216 3.67 7.16 2.55
CA PHE A 216 2.54 8.05 2.30
C PHE A 216 1.39 7.71 3.25
N ARG A 217 0.58 8.71 3.58
CA ARG A 217 -0.66 8.54 4.34
C ARG A 217 -1.67 9.63 4.02
N HIS A 218 -2.85 9.25 3.58
CA HIS A 218 -4.01 10.15 3.50
C HIS A 218 -4.30 10.79 4.87
N GLY A 219 -4.44 12.11 4.89
CA GLY A 219 -4.70 12.86 6.10
C GLY A 219 -4.29 14.32 6.03
N SER A 220 -4.65 15.08 7.07
CA SER A 220 -4.24 16.47 7.25
C SER A 220 -3.92 16.74 8.72
N LEU A 221 -2.93 17.59 8.96
CA LEU A 221 -2.57 18.07 10.31
C LEU A 221 -3.29 19.38 10.66
N VAL A 222 -4.07 19.94 9.74
CA VAL A 222 -4.79 21.19 9.92
C VAL A 222 -6.23 20.89 10.35
N MET A 223 -6.73 21.64 11.33
CA MET A 223 -8.13 21.58 11.73
C MET A 223 -9.03 22.01 10.56
N ARG A 224 -9.89 21.11 10.08
CA ARG A 224 -10.88 21.43 9.06
C ARG A 224 -12.06 22.14 9.71
N LEU A 225 -12.25 23.43 9.39
CA LEU A 225 -13.46 24.14 9.76
C LEU A 225 -14.58 23.76 8.79
N PRO A 226 -15.81 23.47 9.26
CA PRO A 226 -16.92 23.00 8.42
C PRO A 226 -17.21 23.88 7.21
N ASP A 227 -16.96 25.19 7.33
CA ASP A 227 -17.30 26.21 6.31
C ASP A 227 -16.10 26.68 5.48
N SER A 228 -14.99 25.92 5.46
CA SER A 228 -13.79 26.30 4.69
C SER A 228 -13.66 25.49 3.40
N ASP A 229 -13.75 26.16 2.25
CA ASP A 229 -13.56 25.54 0.93
C ASP A 229 -12.16 24.90 0.79
N ILE A 230 -11.16 25.48 1.45
CA ILE A 230 -9.77 24.97 1.50
C ILE A 230 -9.69 23.63 2.25
N GLY A 231 -10.60 23.36 3.19
CA GLY A 231 -10.64 22.12 3.97
C GLY A 231 -11.07 20.89 3.16
N GLN A 232 -11.58 21.09 1.94
CA GLN A 232 -12.07 20.02 1.07
C GLN A 232 -10.98 19.46 0.14
N ILE A 233 -9.83 20.11 0.02
CA ILE A 233 -8.75 19.63 -0.86
C ILE A 233 -8.21 18.30 -0.29
N PRO A 234 -8.22 17.21 -1.08
CA PRO A 234 -7.61 15.95 -0.68
C PRO A 234 -6.10 16.12 -0.46
N THR A 235 -5.59 15.62 0.67
CA THR A 235 -4.18 15.74 1.05
C THR A 235 -3.58 14.41 1.45
N VAL A 236 -2.34 14.20 1.03
CA VAL A 236 -1.49 13.06 1.41
C VAL A 236 -0.28 13.59 2.15
N ILE A 237 -0.03 13.09 3.37
CA ILE A 237 1.16 13.38 4.14
C ILE A 237 2.23 12.34 3.75
N PHE A 238 3.50 12.74 3.72
CA PHE A 238 4.62 11.82 3.56
C PHE A 238 5.70 12.03 4.60
N GLY A 239 6.40 10.95 4.93
CA GLY A 239 7.57 10.97 5.83
C GLY A 239 8.82 10.44 5.12
N THR A 240 9.96 11.09 5.36
CA THR A 240 11.25 10.78 4.71
C THR A 240 12.26 10.15 5.69
N VAL A 241 13.32 9.56 5.14
CA VAL A 241 14.45 9.02 5.93
C VAL A 241 15.13 10.08 6.80
N ASN A 242 15.18 11.34 6.35
CA ASN A 242 15.80 12.44 7.09
C ASN A 242 14.86 13.07 8.15
N GLY A 243 13.65 12.52 8.32
CA GLY A 243 12.66 13.02 9.26
C GLY A 243 11.85 14.21 8.75
N VAL A 244 11.91 14.52 7.44
CA VAL A 244 11.04 15.53 6.84
C VAL A 244 9.62 14.99 6.77
N ILE A 245 8.65 15.83 7.12
CA ILE A 245 7.22 15.57 6.92
C ILE A 245 6.72 16.58 5.92
N GLY A 246 6.18 16.11 4.80
CA GLY A 246 5.62 16.95 3.76
C GLY A 246 4.15 16.62 3.47
N VAL A 247 3.53 17.47 2.64
CA VAL A 247 2.14 17.33 2.23
C VAL A 247 2.05 17.48 0.71
N ILE A 248 1.29 16.60 0.08
CA ILE A 248 0.88 16.63 -1.32
C ILE A 248 -0.61 16.95 -1.34
N ALA A 249 -1.00 17.93 -2.16
CA ALA A 249 -2.38 18.38 -2.30
C ALA A 249 -2.76 18.45 -3.79
N SER A 250 -3.91 17.89 -4.14
CA SER A 250 -4.41 17.93 -5.52
C SER A 250 -5.11 19.26 -5.79
N LEU A 251 -4.54 20.08 -6.68
CA LEU A 251 -5.12 21.38 -7.04
C LEU A 251 -6.08 21.26 -8.23
N PRO A 252 -7.23 21.95 -8.20
CA PRO A 252 -8.07 22.09 -9.38
C PRO A 252 -7.33 22.74 -10.54
N HIS A 253 -7.63 22.31 -11.77
CA HIS A 253 -6.92 22.74 -12.98
C HIS A 253 -6.98 24.27 -13.21
N GLU A 254 -8.05 24.92 -12.77
CA GLU A 254 -8.23 26.38 -12.85
C GLU A 254 -7.20 27.15 -12.01
N HIS A 255 -6.73 26.58 -10.91
CA HIS A 255 -5.72 27.21 -10.06
C HIS A 255 -4.30 27.05 -10.61
N LEU A 256 -4.02 25.95 -11.33
CA LEU A 256 -2.70 25.69 -11.93
C LEU A 256 -2.36 26.65 -13.08
N SER A 257 -3.34 27.06 -13.88
CA SER A 257 -3.13 27.97 -15.04
C SER A 257 -2.81 29.42 -14.62
N SER A 258 -3.27 29.84 -13.44
CA SER A 258 -3.01 31.18 -12.90
C SER A 258 -1.55 31.38 -12.48
N THR A 259 -0.86 30.32 -12.06
CA THR A 259 0.57 30.36 -11.67
C THR A 259 1.54 30.28 -12.84
N SER A 260 1.15 29.66 -13.96
CA SER A 260 1.99 29.55 -15.16
C SER A 260 1.94 30.79 -16.05
N SER A 261 0.87 31.58 -15.99
CA SER A 261 0.70 32.81 -16.78
C SER A 261 1.51 34.02 -16.25
N SER A 262 2.10 33.94 -15.06
CA SER A 262 3.01 34.97 -14.52
C SER A 262 4.48 34.83 -14.96
N ARG A 263 4.85 33.85 -15.80
CA ARG A 263 6.19 33.73 -16.39
C ARG A 263 6.19 34.09 -17.87
N SER A 264 5.82 35.32 -18.19
CA SER A 264 6.20 35.91 -19.48
C SER A 264 7.71 36.22 -19.42
N TYR A 265 8.53 35.36 -19.99
CA TYR A 265 9.94 35.66 -20.24
C TYR A 265 10.01 36.87 -21.19
N ASN A 266 10.52 38.00 -20.69
CA ASN A 266 11.07 39.04 -21.55
C ASN A 266 12.28 38.44 -22.27
N GLN A 267 12.09 37.99 -23.52
CA GLN A 267 13.20 37.77 -24.45
C GLN A 267 13.64 39.14 -24.98
N ILE A 268 14.94 39.44 -24.79
CA ILE A 268 15.70 40.39 -25.62
C ILE A 268 16.42 39.56 -26.67
#